data_AF-A0A969NBD7-F1
#
_entry.id   AF-A0A969NBD7-F1
#
_cell.length_a   1.000
_cell.length_b   1.000
_cell.length_c   1.000
_cell.angle_alpha   90.00
_cell.angle_beta   90.00
_cell.angle_gamma   90.00
#
_symmetry.space_group_name_H-M   'P 1'
#
loop_
_entity.id
_entity.type
_entity.pdbx_description
1 polymer ?
#
loop_
_entity_poly.entity_id
_entity_poly.type
_entity_poly.pdbx_seq_one_letter_code
_entity_poly.pdbx_strand_id
1 'polypeptide(L)' 'MAELSDFDFDFNYKIIQFQMNIAANGFNKQFRSNSNMLTDEQLSEIRKLQRGQSIYFDDIKAQGPDGIIRKLSSFSLKIK' A
#
# COMPACT_ATOMS: atom_id res chain seq x y z
N MET A 1 -38.34 16.72 14.43
CA MET A 1 -37.66 15.48 14.01
C MET A 1 -36.72 15.87 12.90
N ALA A 2 -35.42 15.61 13.05
CA ALA A 2 -34.47 15.76 11.96
C ALA A 2 -34.16 14.34 11.48
N GLU A 3 -34.66 13.98 10.31
CA GLU A 3 -34.27 12.76 9.63
C GLU A 3 -33.01 13.07 8.82
N LEU A 4 -31.89 12.47 9.25
CA LEU A 4 -30.64 12.48 8.50
C LEU A 4 -30.85 11.59 7.26
N SER A 5 -31.51 12.16 6.26
CA SER A 5 -31.84 11.47 5.01
C SER A 5 -30.54 11.30 4.21
N ASP A 6 -30.12 10.04 4.08
CA ASP A 6 -29.04 9.55 3.21
C ASP A 6 -27.66 10.18 3.41
N PHE A 7 -27.06 9.80 4.54
CA PHE A 7 -25.61 9.82 4.74
C PHE A 7 -24.94 8.82 3.78
N ASP A 8 -24.79 9.20 2.51
CA ASP A 8 -24.11 8.40 1.50
C ASP A 8 -22.59 8.58 1.66
N PHE A 9 -22.04 7.93 2.70
CA PHE A 9 -20.64 8.02 3.08
C PHE A 9 -19.81 7.02 2.28
N ASP A 10 -19.86 7.17 0.96
CA ASP A 10 -18.95 6.46 0.07
C ASP A 10 -17.58 7.15 0.10
N PHE A 11 -16.94 7.11 1.27
CA PHE A 11 -15.59 7.61 1.50
C PHE A 11 -14.57 6.69 0.82
N ASN A 12 -14.49 6.80 -0.50
CA ASN A 12 -13.55 6.07 -1.30
C ASN A 12 -12.17 6.72 -1.20
N TYR A 13 -11.25 6.03 -0.51
CA TYR A 13 -9.84 6.38 -0.50
C TYR A 13 -9.11 5.63 -1.61
N LYS A 14 -8.40 6.36 -2.46
CA LYS A 14 -7.57 5.76 -3.52
C LYS A 14 -6.10 5.83 -3.14
N ILE A 15 -5.42 4.68 -3.11
CA ILE A 15 -3.96 4.67 -2.99
C ILE A 15 -3.36 5.27 -4.28
N ILE A 16 -2.51 6.27 -4.11
CA ILE A 16 -1.80 6.95 -5.20
C ILE A 16 -0.31 6.62 -5.20
N GLN A 17 0.22 6.09 -4.10
CA GLN A 17 1.63 5.74 -3.97
C GLN A 17 1.85 4.75 -2.83
N PHE A 18 2.84 3.89 -2.98
CA PHE A 18 3.47 3.16 -1.89
C PHE A 18 4.91 2.80 -2.23
N GLN A 19 5.69 2.47 -1.21
CA GLN A 19 7.00 1.89 -1.32
C GLN A 19 6.99 0.46 -0.73
N MET A 20 7.53 -0.48 -1.50
CA MET A 20 7.69 -1.88 -1.13
C MET A 20 9.15 -2.13 -0.80
N ASN A 21 9.44 -2.67 0.38
CA ASN A 21 10.77 -3.02 0.83
C ASN A 21 10.87 -4.53 1.08
N ILE A 22 11.91 -5.14 0.54
CA ILE A 22 12.22 -6.56 0.74
C ILE A 22 13.57 -6.65 1.45
N ALA A 23 13.58 -7.32 2.61
CA ALA A 23 14.81 -7.67 3.31
C ALA A 23 15.35 -8.99 2.73
N ALA A 24 16.41 -8.91 1.91
CA ALA A 24 17.07 -10.07 1.31
C ALA A 24 18.57 -10.02 1.59
N ASN A 25 19.11 -11.07 2.23
CA ASN A 25 20.54 -11.29 2.40
C ASN A 25 21.32 -10.10 2.99
N GLY A 26 20.74 -9.38 3.95
CA GLY A 26 21.38 -8.22 4.60
C GLY A 26 21.23 -6.88 3.84
N PHE A 27 20.58 -6.87 2.68
CA PHE A 27 20.25 -5.66 1.93
C PHE A 27 18.74 -5.43 1.91
N ASN A 28 18.33 -4.16 1.99
CA ASN A 28 16.94 -3.75 1.76
C ASN A 28 16.81 -3.24 0.33
N LYS A 29 16.06 -3.97 -0.50
CA LYS A 29 15.66 -3.46 -1.81
C LYS A 29 14.36 -2.67 -1.67
N GLN A 30 14.30 -1.48 -2.25
CA GLN A 30 13.16 -0.57 -2.17
C GLN A 30 12.59 -0.36 -3.57
N PHE A 31 11.27 -0.49 -3.70
CA PHE A 31 10.56 -0.40 -4.98
C PHE A 31 9.34 0.48 -4.82
N ARG A 32 9.28 1.58 -5.57
CA ARG A 32 8.17 2.53 -5.50
C ARG A 32 7.10 2.21 -6.55
N SER A 33 5.84 2.32 -6.16
CA SER A 33 4.71 2.43 -7.07
C SER A 33 4.08 3.82 -6.95
N ASN A 34 3.74 4.42 -8.09
CA ASN A 34 2.99 5.69 -8.16
C ASN A 34 1.51 5.44 -8.49
N SER A 35 0.99 4.27 -8.09
CA SER A 35 -0.41 3.88 -8.25
C SER A 35 -0.85 2.98 -7.08
N ASN A 36 -2.09 2.50 -7.14
CA ASN A 36 -2.60 1.45 -6.26
C ASN A 36 -2.20 0.03 -6.69
N MET A 37 -1.45 -0.13 -7.79
CA MET A 37 -1.04 -1.43 -8.33
C MET A 37 0.45 -1.71 -8.08
N LEU A 38 0.79 -3.00 -7.99
CA LEU A 38 2.17 -3.45 -8.01
C LEU A 38 2.77 -3.24 -9.40
N THR A 39 4.03 -2.83 -9.46
CA THR A 39 4.81 -2.77 -10.70
C THR A 39 5.28 -4.17 -11.10
N ASP A 40 5.65 -4.35 -12.37
CA ASP A 40 6.23 -5.61 -12.85
C ASP A 40 7.51 -5.99 -12.10
N GLU A 41 8.34 -5.00 -11.77
CA GLU A 41 9.54 -5.20 -10.96
C GLU A 41 9.20 -5.71 -9.56
N GLN A 42 8.23 -5.09 -8.89
CA GLN A 42 7.75 -5.52 -7.57
C GLN A 42 7.23 -6.95 -7.62
N LEU A 43 6.39 -7.28 -8.62
CA LEU A 43 5.88 -8.64 -8.83
C LEU A 43 7.01 -9.64 -9.06
N SER A 44 8.02 -9.28 -9.85
CA SER A 44 9.17 -10.15 -10.14
C SER A 44 9.97 -10.47 -8.88
N GLU A 45 10.12 -9.52 -7.95
CA GLU A 45 10.86 -9.70 -6.71
C GLU A 45 10.05 -10.49 -5.68
N ILE A 46 8.74 -10.25 -5.58
CA ILE A 46 7.83 -11.05 -4.75
C ILE A 46 7.91 -12.54 -5.14
N ARG A 47 7.96 -12.85 -6.44
CA ARG A 47 8.06 -14.24 -6.95
C ARG A 47 9.37 -14.93 -6.59
N LYS A 48 10.43 -14.18 -6.26
CA LYS A 48 11.73 -14.72 -5.83
C LYS A 48 11.77 -15.00 -4.32
N LEU A 49 10.76 -14.55 -3.56
CA LEU A 49 10.74 -14.73 -2.12
C LEU A 49 10.45 -16.16 -1.72
N GLN A 50 11.16 -16.60 -0.70
CA GLN A 50 10.98 -17.90 -0.06
C GLN A 50 10.03 -17.78 1.14
N ARG A 51 9.39 -18.90 1.48
CA ARG A 51 8.59 -19.05 2.69
C ARG A 51 9.37 -18.56 3.91
N GLY A 52 8.71 -17.74 4.72
CA GLY A 52 9.28 -17.14 5.93
C GLY A 52 9.84 -15.73 5.73
N GLN A 53 10.10 -15.30 4.49
CA GLN A 53 10.54 -13.94 4.21
C GLN A 53 9.38 -12.93 4.32
N SER A 54 9.74 -11.68 4.61
CA SER A 54 8.78 -10.58 4.82
C SER A 54 8.94 -9.49 3.78
N ILE A 55 7.82 -8.93 3.36
CA ILE A 55 7.68 -7.71 2.54
C ILE A 55 7.15 -6.62 3.46
N TYR A 56 7.72 -5.42 3.38
CA TYR A 56 7.26 -4.24 4.12
C TYR A 56 6.71 -3.21 3.14
N PHE A 57 5.55 -2.64 3.44
CA PHE A 57 4.96 -1.56 2.68
C PHE A 57 4.94 -0.30 3.53
N ASP A 58 5.56 0.77 3.04
CA ASP A 58 5.64 2.08 3.68
C ASP A 58 5.48 3.21 2.66
N ASP A 59 5.61 4.46 3.13
CA ASP A 59 5.29 5.69 2.40
C ASP A 59 3.99 5.60 1.58
N ILE A 60 2.97 4.98 2.17
CA ILE A 60 1.67 4.76 1.55
C ILE A 60 0.90 6.07 1.60
N LYS A 61 0.47 6.55 0.44
CA LYS A 61 -0.32 7.77 0.29
C LYS A 61 -1.66 7.43 -0.33
N ALA A 62 -2.72 7.91 0.30
CA ALA A 62 -4.08 7.79 -0.21
C ALA A 62 -4.72 9.17 -0.37
N GLN A 63 -5.46 9.35 -1.45
CA GLN A 63 -6.28 10.53 -1.69
C GLN A 63 -7.71 10.22 -1.28
N GLY A 64 -8.27 11.05 -0.40
CA GLY A 64 -9.70 10.99 -0.05
C GLY A 64 -10.59 11.67 -1.09
N PRO A 65 -11.92 11.55 -0.97
CA PRO A 65 -12.86 12.22 -1.88
C PRO A 65 -12.81 13.75 -1.78
N ASP A 66 -12.23 14.28 -0.70
CA ASP A 66 -11.91 15.70 -0.49
C ASP A 66 -10.67 16.17 -1.28
N GLY A 67 -10.02 15.27 -2.02
CA GLY A 67 -8.77 15.54 -2.74
C GLY A 67 -7.53 15.61 -1.84
N ILE A 68 -7.69 15.49 -0.52
CA ILE A 68 -6.60 15.60 0.45
C ILE A 68 -5.80 14.29 0.48
N ILE A 69 -4.49 14.43 0.35
CA ILE A 69 -3.54 13.31 0.45
C ILE A 69 -3.20 13.07 1.92
N ARG A 70 -3.38 11.82 2.35
CA ARG A 70 -3.05 11.36 3.70
C ARG A 70 -2.00 10.26 3.62
N LYS A 71 -1.06 10.29 4.55
CA LYS A 71 -0.10 9.20 4.76
C LYS A 71 -0.77 8.12 5.61
N LEU A 72 -0.69 6.87 5.15
CA LEU A 72 -1.21 5.72 5.88
C LEU A 72 -0.09 5.01 6.65
N SER A 73 -0.45 4.26 7.68
CA SER A 73 0.48 3.44 8.44
C SER A 73 1.11 2.36 7.57
N SER A 74 2.36 2.03 7.86
CA SER A 74 3.05 0.91 7.21
C SER A 74 2.52 -0.44 7.71
N PHE A 75 2.71 -1.47 6.90
CA PHE A 75 2.39 -2.84 7.27
C PHE A 75 3.41 -3.82 6.67
N SER A 76 3.41 -5.06 7.14
CA SER A 76 4.25 -6.12 6.60
C SER A 76 3.45 -7.37 6.26
N LEU A 77 3.89 -8.08 5.23
CA LEU A 77 3.36 -9.36 4.81
C LEU A 77 4.45 -10.42 4.90
N LYS A 78 4.12 -11.59 5.43
CA LYS A 78 5.04 -12.73 5.51
C LYS A 78 4.61 -13.82 4.52
N ILE A 79 5.55 -14.30 3.72
CA ILE A 79 5.31 -15.41 2.78
C ILE A 79 5.14 -16.71 3.59
N LYS A 80 4.01 -17.40 3.39
CA LYS A 80 3.67 -18.66 4.05
C LYS A 80 4.00 -19.89 3.21
#